data_AF-A0A822J276-F1
#
_entry.id   AF-A0A822J276-F1
#
_cell.length_a   1.000
_cell.length_b   1.000
_cell.length_c   1.000
_cell.angle_alpha   90.00
_cell.angle_beta   90.00
_cell.angle_gamma   90.00
#
_symmetry.space_group_name_H-M   'P 1'
#
loop_
_entity.id
_entity.type
_entity.pdbx_description
1 polymer ?
#
loop_
_entity_poly.entity_id
_entity_poly.type
_entity_poly.pdbx_seq_one_letter_code
_entity_poly.pdbx_strand_id
1 'polypeptide(L)'
;MGERKNQSTLTADEKARFVAAVLQLKANGTYDRYVVEHRDLFFTGIHGSAIFLPWHREFLRRFELDLQRIDPNVTLPYWDWTVDRLPTSSLWRADFMGGDGDNNDRVTTGPFAFSTGQWNLTITDPPLDPGPALRRALGSGTLPRASQVNASLARTSYTPFNSDLEVFVHNGVHIWVGGSMSAASAPNDPVFFLHHCNVDRLWAVWQTQHPGVPHFIGGGPGFGLNDPMQPWDDEPSPPTPARVLDHRTLGYTYDTDIVAPTVVDLTIGAPPTQASIGQSGEVDWYRFVVPSMGNYTIETEGSTDVVMSLFGPNSQTALVTEDDDSGQDRNARIVSNLTAGTYFVRIQHFNPRATGNYGVSVRGVVPQPPIPEIQVNGPEVQGSIEAANESDLYTFTAAVTGLYTIETSGNTDTFLTLYGPNSQTRLIAQDDDSGPGVLSRIVVDLTAGVYFVRVRHYDPTGTGPYGLSVSR
;
A
#
# COMPACT_ATOMS: atom_id res chain seq x y z
N MET A 1 -9.49 8.24 17.01
CA MET A 1 -8.05 7.96 17.04
C MET A 1 -7.33 9.11 16.35
N GLY A 2 -6.09 9.34 16.74
CA GLY A 2 -5.32 10.52 16.38
C GLY A 2 -3.93 10.16 15.88
N GLU A 3 -3.04 11.15 15.87
CA GLU A 3 -1.66 10.99 15.43
C GLU A 3 -0.79 10.42 16.56
N ARG A 4 -0.06 9.34 16.27
CA ARG A 4 0.96 8.75 17.12
C ARG A 4 2.29 9.45 16.84
N LYS A 5 2.87 10.04 17.89
CA LYS A 5 4.06 10.91 17.78
C LYS A 5 5.29 10.27 18.37
N ASN A 6 6.46 10.73 17.94
CA ASN A 6 7.70 10.38 18.61
C ASN A 6 7.65 10.85 20.09
N GLN A 7 7.99 9.98 21.03
CA GLN A 7 8.01 10.33 22.45
C GLN A 7 8.86 11.59 22.78
N SER A 8 9.91 11.82 21.99
CA SER A 8 10.84 12.94 22.16
C SER A 8 10.25 14.30 21.76
N THR A 9 9.17 14.30 20.97
CA THR A 9 8.48 15.52 20.53
C THR A 9 7.26 15.84 21.37
N LEU A 10 6.87 14.94 22.28
CA LEU A 10 5.75 15.18 23.20
C LEU A 10 6.04 16.38 24.11
N THR A 11 5.01 17.22 24.24
CA THR A 11 4.95 18.26 25.27
C THR A 11 4.86 17.67 26.67
N ALA A 12 5.15 18.48 27.69
CA ALA A 12 5.00 18.07 29.09
C ALA A 12 3.55 17.64 29.41
N ASP A 13 2.55 18.34 28.84
CA ASP A 13 1.14 18.01 29.03
C ASP A 13 0.76 16.68 28.38
N GLU A 14 1.25 16.39 27.16
CA GLU A 14 1.01 15.10 26.50
C GLU A 14 1.64 13.94 27.30
N LYS A 15 2.87 14.10 27.80
CA LYS A 15 3.52 13.12 28.69
C LYS A 15 2.72 12.89 29.96
N ALA A 16 2.28 13.96 30.62
CA ALA A 16 1.49 13.89 31.85
C ALA A 16 0.14 13.19 31.64
N ARG A 17 -0.58 13.50 30.55
CA ARG A 17 -1.86 12.85 30.20
C ARG A 17 -1.68 11.36 29.93
N PHE A 18 -0.66 10.99 29.16
CA PHE A 18 -0.35 9.59 28.89
C PHE A 18 -0.06 8.83 30.19
N VAL A 19 0.85 9.34 31.03
CA VAL A 19 1.20 8.73 32.32
C VAL A 19 -0.04 8.60 33.21
N ALA A 20 -0.85 9.65 33.34
CA ALA A 20 -2.06 9.63 34.18
C ALA A 20 -3.05 8.56 33.71
N ALA A 21 -3.28 8.46 32.39
CA ALA A 21 -4.18 7.46 31.83
C ALA A 21 -3.66 6.02 32.05
N VAL A 22 -2.35 5.78 31.88
CA VAL A 22 -1.73 4.48 32.16
C VAL A 22 -1.86 4.09 33.63
N LEU A 23 -1.58 5.01 34.56
CA LEU A 23 -1.76 4.77 36.00
C LEU A 23 -3.22 4.48 36.36
N GLN A 24 -4.18 5.12 35.69
CA GLN A 24 -5.59 4.88 35.92
C GLN A 24 -6.05 3.51 35.37
N LEU A 25 -5.53 3.06 34.22
CA LEU A 25 -5.72 1.68 33.75
C LEU A 25 -5.12 0.66 34.72
N LYS A 26 -3.98 0.97 35.35
CA LYS A 26 -3.41 0.10 36.37
C LYS A 26 -4.28 0.05 37.62
N ALA A 27 -4.72 1.20 38.11
CA ALA A 27 -5.54 1.29 39.32
C ALA A 27 -6.89 0.56 39.20
N ASN A 28 -7.47 0.50 38.00
CA ASN A 28 -8.74 -0.18 37.76
C ASN A 28 -8.59 -1.66 37.31
N GLY A 29 -7.35 -2.17 37.21
CA GLY A 29 -7.05 -3.54 36.82
C GLY A 29 -7.09 -3.81 35.31
N THR A 30 -7.46 -2.84 34.47
CA THR A 30 -7.52 -3.03 33.01
C THR A 30 -6.13 -3.24 32.41
N TYR A 31 -5.11 -2.56 32.94
CA TYR A 31 -3.72 -2.73 32.46
C TYR A 31 -3.23 -4.17 32.62
N ASP A 32 -3.59 -4.82 33.73
CA ASP A 32 -3.17 -6.18 34.05
C ASP A 32 -3.69 -7.21 33.04
N ARG A 33 -4.84 -6.93 32.39
CA ARG A 33 -5.35 -7.74 31.28
C ARG A 33 -4.33 -7.83 30.14
N TYR A 34 -3.74 -6.71 29.74
CA TYR A 34 -2.75 -6.67 28.66
C TYR A 34 -1.50 -7.50 28.99
N VAL A 35 -1.06 -7.47 30.25
CA VAL A 35 0.08 -8.29 30.70
C VAL A 35 -0.26 -9.78 30.61
N VAL A 36 -1.46 -10.18 31.05
CA VAL A 36 -1.93 -11.58 30.97
C VAL A 36 -2.06 -12.05 29.52
N GLU A 37 -2.74 -11.29 28.67
CA GLU A 37 -2.97 -11.65 27.26
C GLU A 37 -1.66 -11.89 26.51
N HIS A 38 -0.68 -10.99 26.67
CA HIS A 38 0.64 -11.15 26.06
C HIS A 38 1.40 -12.34 26.66
N ARG A 39 1.44 -12.47 27.98
CA ARG A 39 2.18 -13.55 28.66
C ARG A 39 1.66 -14.93 28.27
N ASP A 40 0.34 -15.11 28.28
CA ASP A 40 -0.30 -16.41 28.04
C ASP A 40 -0.16 -16.85 26.57
N LEU A 41 -0.05 -15.90 25.63
CA LEU A 41 0.14 -16.19 24.21
C LEU A 41 1.59 -16.15 23.73
N PHE A 42 2.53 -15.72 24.59
CA PHE A 42 3.92 -15.45 24.24
C PHE A 42 4.58 -16.59 23.47
N PHE A 43 4.39 -17.83 23.94
CA PHE A 43 4.99 -19.04 23.36
C PHE A 43 4.08 -19.80 22.39
N THR A 44 2.84 -19.36 22.20
CA THR A 44 1.81 -20.15 21.48
C THR A 44 1.37 -19.52 20.17
N GLY A 45 1.81 -18.29 19.84
CA GLY A 45 1.55 -17.78 18.50
C GLY A 45 1.87 -16.33 18.22
N ILE A 46 2.11 -15.46 19.20
CA ILE A 46 2.28 -14.02 18.94
C ILE A 46 3.74 -13.60 18.67
N HIS A 47 4.69 -14.52 18.85
CA HIS A 47 6.12 -14.37 18.53
C HIS A 47 6.60 -15.53 17.65
N GLY A 48 7.65 -15.29 16.86
CA GLY A 48 8.24 -16.29 15.96
C GLY A 48 7.27 -16.77 14.89
N SER A 49 6.24 -15.99 14.58
CA SER A 49 5.12 -16.38 13.73
C SER A 49 4.76 -15.28 12.72
N ALA A 50 3.93 -15.64 11.74
CA ALA A 50 3.42 -14.69 10.77
C ALA A 50 2.53 -13.60 11.40
N ILE A 51 1.88 -13.86 12.54
CA ILE A 51 0.92 -12.91 13.14
C ILE A 51 1.58 -11.92 14.09
N PHE A 52 2.90 -11.98 14.31
CA PHE A 52 3.63 -11.08 15.20
C PHE A 52 3.23 -9.61 14.99
N LEU A 53 3.31 -9.10 13.75
CA LEU A 53 2.95 -7.72 13.45
C LEU A 53 1.45 -7.38 13.57
N PRO A 54 0.51 -8.10 12.92
CA PRO A 54 -0.91 -7.78 13.03
C PRO A 54 -1.46 -7.95 14.46
N TRP A 55 -0.98 -8.94 15.21
CA TRP A 55 -1.42 -9.15 16.59
C TRP A 55 -1.00 -7.98 17.49
N HIS A 56 0.27 -7.58 17.42
CA HIS A 56 0.76 -6.45 18.21
C HIS A 56 0.11 -5.12 17.80
N ARG A 57 -0.20 -4.92 16.50
CA ARG A 57 -0.97 -3.76 16.04
C ARG A 57 -2.35 -3.67 16.71
N GLU A 58 -3.10 -4.77 16.72
CA GLU A 58 -4.41 -4.82 17.37
C GLU A 58 -4.29 -4.66 18.89
N PHE A 59 -3.29 -5.28 19.51
CA PHE A 59 -2.98 -5.15 20.94
C PHE A 59 -2.74 -3.68 21.33
N LEU A 60 -1.89 -2.97 20.58
CA LEU A 60 -1.63 -1.54 20.76
C LEU A 60 -2.90 -0.71 20.57
N ARG A 61 -3.68 -0.99 19.53
CA ARG A 61 -4.93 -0.27 19.24
C ARG A 61 -5.92 -0.39 20.40
N ARG A 62 -6.10 -1.58 20.96
CA ARG A 62 -6.98 -1.82 22.11
C ARG A 62 -6.51 -1.05 23.33
N PHE A 63 -5.20 -1.09 23.62
CA PHE A 63 -4.62 -0.35 24.71
C PHE A 63 -4.84 1.17 24.56
N GLU A 64 -4.62 1.70 23.36
CA GLU A 64 -4.88 3.10 23.03
C GLU A 64 -6.37 3.48 23.18
N LEU A 65 -7.29 2.62 22.75
CA LEU A 65 -8.73 2.83 22.92
C LEU A 65 -9.13 2.86 24.40
N ASP A 66 -8.53 2.02 25.24
CA ASP A 66 -8.78 2.01 26.69
C ASP A 66 -8.20 3.27 27.36
N LEU A 67 -7.02 3.74 26.93
CA LEU A 67 -6.49 5.04 27.36
C LEU A 67 -7.42 6.20 26.94
N GLN A 68 -7.96 6.16 25.71
CA GLN A 68 -8.86 7.19 25.18
C GLN A 68 -10.23 7.23 25.88
N ARG A 69 -10.65 6.13 26.52
CA ARG A 69 -11.83 6.13 27.40
C ARG A 69 -11.58 6.90 28.70
N ILE A 70 -10.32 7.07 29.10
CA ILE A 70 -9.91 7.89 30.25
C ILE A 70 -9.68 9.34 29.81
N ASP A 71 -8.86 9.56 28.78
CA ASP A 71 -8.62 10.88 28.19
C ASP A 71 -8.63 10.76 26.65
N PRO A 72 -9.65 11.30 25.96
CA PRO A 72 -9.80 11.15 24.51
C PRO A 72 -8.68 11.82 23.70
N ASN A 73 -7.83 12.65 24.31
CA ASN A 73 -6.70 13.29 23.64
C ASN A 73 -5.40 12.48 23.74
N VAL A 74 -5.39 11.36 24.47
CA VAL A 74 -4.21 10.50 24.57
C VAL A 74 -4.07 9.65 23.30
N THR A 75 -2.88 9.67 22.73
CA THR A 75 -2.44 8.70 21.71
C THR A 75 -1.20 7.99 22.21
N LEU A 76 -0.91 6.82 21.63
CA LEU A 76 0.31 6.08 21.91
C LEU A 76 1.52 6.81 21.31
N PRO A 77 2.52 7.20 22.12
CA PRO A 77 3.80 7.61 21.57
C PRO A 77 4.60 6.41 21.08
N TYR A 78 5.53 6.64 20.16
CA TYR A 78 6.53 5.64 19.80
C TYR A 78 7.93 6.05 20.25
N TRP A 79 8.76 5.07 20.60
CA TRP A 79 10.17 5.28 20.93
C TRP A 79 11.06 4.92 19.74
N ASP A 80 11.63 5.93 19.09
CA ASP A 80 12.67 5.73 18.08
C ASP A 80 14.04 5.49 18.73
N TRP A 81 14.30 4.24 19.07
CA TRP A 81 15.58 3.77 19.62
C TRP A 81 16.74 3.82 18.61
N THR A 82 16.53 4.15 17.33
CA THR A 82 17.65 4.41 16.42
C THR A 82 18.29 5.77 16.67
N VAL A 83 17.51 6.71 17.21
CA VAL A 83 17.90 8.09 17.52
C VAL A 83 18.06 8.29 19.02
N ASP A 84 17.01 8.01 19.80
CA ASP A 84 17.02 8.22 21.24
C ASP A 84 17.53 6.98 21.99
N ARG A 85 18.85 6.96 22.25
CA ARG A 85 19.60 5.76 22.65
C ARG A 85 20.15 5.78 24.06
N LEU A 86 20.09 6.93 24.73
CA LEU A 86 20.79 7.14 25.99
C LEU A 86 19.87 6.79 27.16
N PRO A 87 20.37 6.12 28.22
CA PRO A 87 19.59 5.87 29.44
C PRO A 87 19.26 7.16 30.21
N THR A 88 19.83 8.30 29.80
CA THR A 88 19.60 9.64 30.36
C THR A 88 18.67 10.51 29.52
N SER A 89 18.08 9.95 28.46
CA SER A 89 17.21 10.70 27.56
C SER A 89 15.90 11.14 28.21
N SER A 90 15.14 11.97 27.50
CA SER A 90 13.84 12.47 27.99
C SER A 90 12.79 11.37 28.20
N LEU A 91 13.01 10.19 27.61
CA LEU A 91 12.16 9.01 27.79
C LEU A 91 12.22 8.52 29.25
N TRP A 92 13.44 8.42 29.78
CA TRP A 92 13.78 7.80 31.07
C TRP A 92 13.76 8.79 32.25
N ARG A 93 13.24 9.99 32.05
CA ARG A 93 13.13 10.98 33.13
C ARG A 93 11.95 10.68 34.05
N ALA A 94 12.03 11.22 35.26
CA ALA A 94 11.03 11.01 36.31
C ALA A 94 9.65 11.61 36.00
N ASP A 95 9.55 12.51 35.02
CA ASP A 95 8.29 13.06 34.52
C ASP A 95 7.64 12.20 33.42
N PHE A 96 8.28 11.08 33.02
CA PHE A 96 7.74 10.19 32.00
C PHE A 96 7.90 8.70 32.36
N MET A 97 8.79 7.93 31.72
CA MET A 97 8.85 6.48 31.97
C MET A 97 9.59 6.11 33.26
N GLY A 98 10.30 7.05 33.89
CA GLY A 98 11.21 6.75 35.00
C GLY A 98 12.52 6.13 34.53
N GLY A 99 13.54 6.23 35.36
CA GLY A 99 14.91 5.83 35.02
C GLY A 99 15.19 4.34 35.17
N ASP A 100 16.48 4.06 35.34
CA ASP A 100 17.03 2.72 35.52
C ASP A 100 16.74 2.11 36.91
N GLY A 101 17.06 0.83 37.05
CA GLY A 101 16.97 0.08 38.28
C GLY A 101 18.06 0.40 39.31
N ASP A 102 17.82 0.02 40.57
CA ASP A 102 18.84 -0.06 41.62
C ASP A 102 19.73 -1.31 41.46
N ASN A 103 20.53 -1.66 42.48
CA ASN A 103 21.36 -2.88 42.47
C ASN A 103 20.58 -4.20 42.39
N ASN A 104 19.24 -4.15 42.49
CA ASN A 104 18.35 -5.28 42.28
C ASN A 104 17.42 -5.02 41.07
N ASP A 105 17.85 -4.15 40.17
CA ASP A 105 17.15 -3.69 38.97
C ASP A 105 15.82 -2.98 39.24
N ARG A 106 15.48 -2.63 40.49
CA ARG A 106 14.16 -2.03 40.80
C ARG A 106 14.12 -0.58 40.36
N VAL A 107 13.16 -0.21 39.51
CA VAL A 107 13.00 1.17 39.04
C VAL A 107 12.81 2.11 40.24
N THR A 108 13.67 3.12 40.33
CA THR A 108 13.80 4.01 41.51
C THR A 108 13.15 5.38 41.34
N THR A 109 12.84 5.79 40.12
CA THR A 109 12.34 7.13 39.79
C THR A 109 11.12 7.07 38.87
N GLY A 110 10.35 8.14 38.87
CA GLY A 110 9.18 8.31 38.00
C GLY A 110 7.91 7.62 38.51
N PRO A 111 6.82 7.76 37.74
CA PRO A 111 5.47 7.36 38.16
C PRO A 111 5.32 5.85 38.38
N PHE A 112 6.13 5.05 37.69
CA PHE A 112 6.05 3.58 37.70
C PHE A 112 7.01 2.91 38.70
N ALA A 113 7.72 3.70 39.52
CA ALA A 113 8.54 3.16 40.60
C ALA A 113 7.65 2.55 41.70
N PHE A 114 8.05 1.41 42.26
CA PHE A 114 7.27 0.72 43.30
C PHE A 114 7.00 1.60 44.53
N SER A 115 7.91 2.54 44.84
CA SER A 115 7.80 3.48 45.96
C SER A 115 6.62 4.45 45.85
N THR A 116 6.04 4.64 44.66
CA THR A 116 4.84 5.49 44.49
C THR A 116 3.58 4.82 45.03
N GLY A 117 3.59 3.48 45.17
CA GLY A 117 2.41 2.69 45.51
C GLY A 117 1.38 2.58 44.38
N GLN A 118 1.63 3.19 43.21
CA GLN A 118 0.71 3.22 42.08
C GLN A 118 1.01 2.15 41.02
N TRP A 119 2.20 1.54 41.07
CA TRP A 119 2.66 0.56 40.09
C TRP A 119 3.12 -0.75 40.76
N ASN A 120 2.16 -1.54 41.22
CA ASN A 120 2.40 -2.84 41.82
C ASN A 120 2.25 -3.96 40.79
N LEU A 121 3.30 -4.74 40.54
CA LEU A 121 3.22 -5.89 39.64
C LEU A 121 2.47 -7.05 40.33
N THR A 122 1.36 -7.46 39.72
CA THR A 122 0.48 -8.55 40.17
C THR A 122 0.66 -9.80 39.30
N ILE A 123 1.11 -9.62 38.06
CA ILE A 123 1.49 -10.66 37.11
C ILE A 123 3.00 -10.60 36.94
N THR A 124 3.69 -11.70 37.24
CA THR A 124 5.16 -11.73 37.31
C THR A 124 5.71 -13.04 36.75
N ASP A 125 6.88 -12.98 36.11
CA ASP A 125 7.64 -14.13 35.62
C ASP A 125 9.02 -14.25 36.33
N PRO A 126 9.11 -14.94 37.48
CA PRO A 126 10.38 -15.22 38.13
C PRO A 126 11.29 -16.10 37.23
N PRO A 127 12.62 -15.85 37.20
CA PRO A 127 13.36 -14.93 38.06
C PRO A 127 13.45 -13.49 37.54
N LEU A 128 12.94 -13.18 36.36
CA LEU A 128 13.06 -11.85 35.73
C LEU A 128 12.19 -10.79 36.45
N ASP A 129 10.99 -11.18 36.86
CA ASP A 129 10.10 -10.43 37.75
C ASP A 129 9.89 -11.22 39.06
N PRO A 130 10.82 -11.21 40.01
CA PRO A 130 10.70 -12.02 41.23
C PRO A 130 9.86 -11.35 42.32
N GLY A 131 9.19 -10.23 42.02
CA GLY A 131 8.42 -9.49 43.00
C GLY A 131 7.65 -8.30 42.42
N PRO A 132 7.06 -7.47 43.30
CA PRO A 132 6.05 -6.48 42.91
C PRO A 132 6.60 -5.21 42.25
N ALA A 133 7.92 -5.04 42.23
CA ALA A 133 8.55 -3.83 41.70
C ALA A 133 8.92 -4.02 40.22
N LEU A 134 8.57 -3.04 39.38
CA LEU A 134 9.06 -2.93 38.01
C LEU A 134 10.59 -2.95 37.98
N ARG A 135 11.16 -3.68 37.01
CA ARG A 135 12.60 -3.83 36.86
C ARG A 135 13.15 -3.37 35.53
N ARG A 136 14.31 -2.70 35.57
CA ARG A 136 15.11 -2.28 34.40
C ARG A 136 16.59 -2.41 34.71
N ALA A 137 17.35 -2.74 33.68
CA ALA A 137 18.81 -2.74 33.67
C ALA A 137 19.28 -2.15 32.34
N LEU A 138 19.09 -0.84 32.18
CA LEU A 138 19.25 -0.12 30.92
C LEU A 138 20.68 -0.26 30.39
N GLY A 139 20.82 -0.76 29.17
CA GLY A 139 22.12 -1.04 28.56
C GLY A 139 22.61 -2.49 28.71
N SER A 140 21.78 -3.41 29.21
CA SER A 140 22.10 -4.85 29.27
C SER A 140 22.28 -5.50 27.88
N GLY A 141 21.80 -4.83 26.82
CA GLY A 141 21.92 -5.26 25.43
C GLY A 141 22.43 -4.14 24.52
N THR A 142 22.11 -4.23 23.22
CA THR A 142 22.40 -3.16 22.26
C THR A 142 21.14 -2.72 21.55
N LEU A 143 20.91 -1.40 21.49
CA LEU A 143 19.82 -0.86 20.69
C LEU A 143 20.14 -0.99 19.19
N PRO A 144 19.16 -1.33 18.34
CA PRO A 144 19.39 -1.48 16.91
C PRO A 144 19.79 -0.14 16.28
N ARG A 145 20.66 -0.17 15.28
CA ARG A 145 21.05 1.01 14.49
C ARG A 145 20.15 1.17 13.28
N ALA A 146 20.11 2.37 12.71
CA ALA A 146 19.41 2.66 11.46
C ALA A 146 19.80 1.68 10.32
N SER A 147 21.05 1.21 10.27
CA SER A 147 21.48 0.21 9.28
C SER A 147 20.79 -1.14 9.44
N GLN A 148 20.50 -1.59 10.66
CA GLN A 148 19.78 -2.84 10.91
C GLN A 148 18.31 -2.69 10.52
N VAL A 149 17.70 -1.55 10.87
CA VAL A 149 16.32 -1.22 10.45
C VAL A 149 16.20 -1.17 8.94
N ASN A 150 17.10 -0.46 8.26
CA ASN A 150 17.09 -0.35 6.80
C ASN A 150 17.29 -1.71 6.12
N ALA A 151 18.06 -2.62 6.72
CA ALA A 151 18.21 -3.97 6.20
C ALA A 151 16.90 -4.76 6.27
N SER A 152 16.15 -4.65 7.38
CA SER A 152 14.80 -5.24 7.49
C SER A 152 13.85 -4.58 6.49
N LEU A 153 13.81 -3.24 6.43
CA LEU A 153 12.93 -2.50 5.52
C LEU A 153 13.21 -2.84 4.04
N ALA A 154 14.44 -3.18 3.65
CA ALA A 154 14.77 -3.54 2.27
C ALA A 154 14.27 -4.94 1.83
N ARG A 155 13.62 -5.71 2.72
CA ARG A 155 13.08 -7.04 2.36
C ARG A 155 11.88 -6.90 1.43
N THR A 156 11.89 -7.59 0.31
CA THR A 156 10.85 -7.50 -0.73
C THR A 156 9.67 -8.47 -0.54
N SER A 157 9.56 -9.12 0.62
CA SER A 157 8.41 -9.96 0.98
C SER A 157 8.18 -9.97 2.48
N TYR A 158 6.94 -10.22 2.89
CA TYR A 158 6.51 -10.13 4.30
C TYR A 158 7.26 -11.07 5.23
N THR A 159 7.39 -12.35 4.88
CA THR A 159 7.98 -13.35 5.78
C THR A 159 9.41 -13.00 6.24
N PRO A 160 10.37 -12.71 5.34
CA PRO A 160 11.69 -12.28 5.77
C PRO A 160 11.71 -10.89 6.41
N PHE A 161 10.81 -9.97 6.02
CA PHE A 161 10.67 -8.68 6.70
C PHE A 161 10.27 -8.87 8.18
N ASN A 162 9.19 -9.61 8.43
CA ASN A 162 8.65 -9.91 9.75
C ASN A 162 9.70 -10.59 10.62
N SER A 163 10.34 -11.65 10.10
CA SER A 163 11.37 -12.40 10.83
C SER A 163 12.58 -11.52 11.18
N ASP A 164 13.07 -10.71 10.25
CA ASP A 164 14.25 -9.88 10.50
C ASP A 164 13.94 -8.75 11.48
N LEU A 165 12.76 -8.14 11.36
CA LEU A 165 12.32 -7.09 12.25
C LEU A 165 12.13 -7.62 13.68
N GLU A 166 11.58 -8.82 13.84
CA GLU A 166 11.45 -9.47 15.14
C GLU A 166 12.82 -9.81 15.75
N VAL A 167 13.65 -10.54 15.00
CA VAL A 167 14.89 -11.14 15.52
C VAL A 167 16.01 -10.12 15.70
N PHE A 168 16.26 -9.27 14.69
CA PHE A 168 17.46 -8.42 14.68
C PHE A 168 17.23 -7.01 15.21
N VAL A 169 15.96 -6.63 15.41
CA VAL A 169 15.57 -5.29 15.77
C VAL A 169 14.76 -5.29 17.07
N HIS A 170 13.58 -5.89 17.06
CA HIS A 170 12.68 -5.92 18.22
C HIS A 170 13.32 -6.57 19.47
N ASN A 171 13.91 -7.76 19.33
CA ASN A 171 14.45 -8.49 20.49
C ASN A 171 15.58 -7.73 21.20
N GLY A 172 16.42 -7.01 20.44
CA GLY A 172 17.53 -6.25 21.01
C GLY A 172 17.08 -5.14 21.94
N VAL A 173 15.92 -4.52 21.67
CA VAL A 173 15.37 -3.45 22.50
C VAL A 173 14.84 -3.98 23.83
N HIS A 174 14.12 -5.11 23.80
CA HIS A 174 13.68 -5.81 25.02
C HIS A 174 14.86 -6.15 25.95
N ILE A 175 15.94 -6.68 25.37
CA ILE A 175 17.18 -7.01 26.11
C ILE A 175 17.89 -5.75 26.60
N TRP A 176 17.89 -4.66 25.80
CA TRP A 176 18.54 -3.41 26.21
C TRP A 176 17.86 -2.76 27.41
N VAL A 177 16.52 -2.81 27.49
CA VAL A 177 15.81 -2.33 28.68
C VAL A 177 16.06 -3.25 29.88
N GLY A 178 16.13 -4.56 29.65
CA GLY A 178 16.39 -5.56 30.68
C GLY A 178 15.23 -5.68 31.68
N GLY A 179 15.45 -6.42 32.77
CA GLY A 179 14.46 -6.61 33.84
C GLY A 179 13.12 -7.13 33.31
N SER A 180 12.03 -6.44 33.67
CA SER A 180 10.66 -6.83 33.31
C SER A 180 10.46 -6.91 31.79
N MET A 181 11.12 -6.04 31.01
CA MET A 181 11.03 -6.06 29.54
C MET A 181 11.61 -7.33 28.90
N SER A 182 12.36 -8.16 29.63
CA SER A 182 12.91 -9.42 29.12
C SER A 182 12.00 -10.63 29.38
N ALA A 183 10.88 -10.46 30.08
CA ALA A 183 9.95 -11.53 30.43
C ALA A 183 8.79 -11.68 29.42
N ALA A 184 8.03 -12.77 29.52
CA ALA A 184 6.76 -12.88 28.79
C ALA A 184 5.73 -11.85 29.33
N SER A 185 5.87 -11.45 30.59
CA SER A 185 5.20 -10.30 31.22
C SER A 185 5.80 -8.94 30.85
N ALA A 186 6.57 -8.81 29.75
CA ALA A 186 7.17 -7.54 29.31
C ALA A 186 6.25 -6.31 29.31
N PRO A 187 4.93 -6.42 29.00
CA PRO A 187 4.02 -5.28 29.13
C PRO A 187 3.90 -4.71 30.55
N ASN A 188 4.42 -5.36 31.60
CA ASN A 188 4.57 -4.76 32.93
C ASN A 188 5.33 -3.43 32.90
N ASP A 189 6.26 -3.26 31.96
CA ASP A 189 6.93 -1.99 31.71
C ASP A 189 6.14 -1.17 30.68
N PRO A 190 5.63 0.03 31.01
CA PRO A 190 4.91 0.88 30.06
C PRO A 190 5.69 1.22 28.79
N VAL A 191 7.03 1.15 28.81
CA VAL A 191 7.85 1.37 27.61
C VAL A 191 7.63 0.29 26.54
N PHE A 192 7.06 -0.87 26.90
CA PHE A 192 6.62 -1.91 25.97
C PHE A 192 5.76 -1.31 24.85
N PHE A 193 4.75 -0.52 25.23
CA PHE A 193 3.79 0.06 24.29
C PHE A 193 4.47 1.07 23.37
N LEU A 194 5.44 1.84 23.87
CA LEU A 194 6.21 2.80 23.06
C LEU A 194 7.15 2.10 22.08
N HIS A 195 7.80 1.02 22.51
CA HIS A 195 8.65 0.18 21.68
C HIS A 195 7.85 -0.47 20.55
N HIS A 196 6.77 -1.18 20.91
CA HIS A 196 5.91 -1.85 19.94
C HIS A 196 5.18 -0.87 19.01
N CYS A 197 4.87 0.34 19.47
CA CYS A 197 4.37 1.42 18.61
C CYS A 197 5.40 1.81 17.53
N ASN A 198 6.71 1.77 17.82
CA ASN A 198 7.73 1.99 16.80
C ASN A 198 7.91 0.76 15.87
N VAL A 199 7.74 -0.46 16.38
CA VAL A 199 7.71 -1.68 15.55
C VAL A 199 6.54 -1.61 14.56
N ASP A 200 5.36 -1.21 15.03
CA ASP A 200 4.18 -1.02 14.21
C ASP A 200 4.37 0.08 13.14
N ARG A 201 4.99 1.20 13.52
CA ARG A 201 5.39 2.27 12.61
C ARG A 201 6.32 1.75 11.51
N LEU A 202 7.31 0.91 11.84
CA LEU A 202 8.22 0.34 10.86
C LEU A 202 7.50 -0.61 9.89
N TRP A 203 6.46 -1.32 10.33
CA TRP A 203 5.60 -2.08 9.43
C TRP A 203 4.84 -1.16 8.46
N ALA A 204 4.25 -0.06 8.95
CA ALA A 204 3.60 0.94 8.09
C ALA A 204 4.56 1.56 7.05
N VAL A 205 5.80 1.86 7.45
CA VAL A 205 6.86 2.32 6.53
C VAL A 205 7.16 1.27 5.47
N TRP A 206 7.34 0.01 5.88
CA TRP A 206 7.62 -1.08 4.95
C TRP A 206 6.48 -1.31 3.93
N GLN A 207 5.23 -1.25 4.39
CA GLN A 207 4.04 -1.35 3.54
C GLN A 207 4.02 -0.25 2.47
N THR A 208 4.38 0.97 2.86
CA THR A 208 4.46 2.13 1.96
C THR A 208 5.60 1.97 0.95
N GLN A 209 6.74 1.41 1.35
CA GLN A 209 7.88 1.16 0.46
C GLN A 209 7.63 0.00 -0.52
N HIS A 210 6.66 -0.88 -0.25
CA HIS A 210 6.39 -2.08 -1.05
C HIS A 210 4.90 -2.19 -1.42
N PRO A 211 4.32 -1.23 -2.20
CA PRO A 211 2.89 -1.21 -2.47
C PRO A 211 2.39 -2.39 -3.34
N GLY A 212 3.29 -3.07 -4.06
CA GLY A 212 2.96 -4.18 -4.96
C GLY A 212 3.11 -5.58 -4.36
N VAL A 213 3.49 -5.70 -3.08
CA VAL A 213 3.72 -7.02 -2.43
C VAL A 213 2.62 -7.31 -1.40
N PRO A 214 2.23 -8.57 -1.18
CA PRO A 214 1.35 -8.91 -0.07
C PRO A 214 1.95 -8.47 1.27
N HIS A 215 1.21 -7.63 2.00
CA HIS A 215 1.66 -7.08 3.28
C HIS A 215 1.50 -8.00 4.48
N PHE A 216 1.02 -9.21 4.23
CA PHE A 216 0.94 -10.33 5.17
C PHE A 216 0.94 -11.64 4.38
N ILE A 217 1.67 -12.63 4.88
CA ILE A 217 1.66 -14.00 4.35
C ILE A 217 1.49 -14.92 5.56
N GLY A 218 0.42 -15.72 5.55
CA GLY A 218 0.03 -16.54 6.69
C GLY A 218 1.01 -17.67 7.01
N GLY A 219 1.01 -18.11 8.27
CA GLY A 219 1.94 -19.10 8.81
C GLY A 219 1.47 -20.56 8.75
N GLY A 220 0.27 -20.81 8.20
CA GLY A 220 -0.40 -22.11 8.24
C GLY A 220 -1.82 -22.03 8.83
N PRO A 221 -2.47 -23.17 9.12
CA PRO A 221 -3.81 -23.21 9.68
C PRO A 221 -3.90 -22.44 11.02
N GLY A 222 -4.89 -21.56 11.16
CA GLY A 222 -5.07 -20.70 12.34
C GLY A 222 -4.26 -19.40 12.32
N PHE A 223 -3.40 -19.21 11.32
CA PHE A 223 -2.56 -18.03 11.15
C PHE A 223 -2.67 -17.46 9.72
N GLY A 224 -3.81 -17.72 9.07
CA GLY A 224 -4.17 -17.19 7.75
C GLY A 224 -4.63 -15.73 7.80
N LEU A 225 -4.73 -15.12 6.61
CA LEU A 225 -5.08 -13.71 6.45
C LEU A 225 -6.45 -13.35 7.07
N ASN A 226 -7.39 -14.29 7.04
CA ASN A 226 -8.75 -14.12 7.55
C ASN A 226 -9.02 -14.94 8.82
N ASP A 227 -8.00 -15.58 9.39
CA ASP A 227 -8.17 -16.34 10.63
C ASP A 227 -8.31 -15.35 11.80
N PRO A 228 -9.29 -15.55 12.69
CA PRO A 228 -9.41 -14.77 13.93
C PRO A 228 -8.15 -14.84 14.80
N MET A 229 -7.73 -13.71 15.34
CA MET A 229 -6.58 -13.65 16.25
C MET A 229 -7.03 -13.82 17.70
N GLN A 230 -6.42 -14.79 18.40
CA GLN A 230 -6.61 -14.96 19.85
C GLN A 230 -6.06 -13.74 20.62
N PRO A 231 -6.59 -13.40 21.80
CA PRO A 231 -7.72 -14.04 22.49
C PRO A 231 -9.09 -13.45 22.07
N TRP A 232 -9.14 -12.78 20.93
CA TRP A 232 -10.32 -12.05 20.45
C TRP A 232 -11.14 -12.86 19.44
N ASP A 233 -10.84 -14.14 19.30
CA ASP A 233 -11.42 -15.06 18.32
C ASP A 233 -12.91 -15.35 18.58
N ASP A 234 -13.35 -15.23 19.83
CA ASP A 234 -14.75 -15.39 20.24
C ASP A 234 -15.58 -14.08 20.17
N GLU A 235 -14.98 -12.96 19.74
CA GLU A 235 -15.73 -11.71 19.61
C GLU A 235 -16.76 -11.77 18.46
N PRO A 236 -17.89 -11.03 18.54
CA PRO A 236 -18.88 -11.00 17.45
C PRO A 236 -18.30 -10.56 16.09
N SER A 237 -17.22 -9.80 16.12
CA SER A 237 -16.49 -9.34 14.95
C SER A 237 -15.00 -9.41 15.25
N PRO A 238 -14.40 -10.61 15.20
CA PRO A 238 -13.04 -10.82 15.66
C PRO A 238 -12.05 -10.09 14.76
N PRO A 239 -10.95 -9.55 15.31
CA PRO A 239 -9.87 -9.00 14.51
C PRO A 239 -9.17 -10.13 13.75
N THR A 240 -8.82 -9.86 12.50
CA THR A 240 -8.04 -10.76 11.64
C THR A 240 -6.87 -9.95 11.07
N PRO A 241 -5.77 -10.60 10.61
CA PRO A 241 -4.68 -9.89 9.93
C PRO A 241 -5.18 -8.96 8.82
N ALA A 242 -6.14 -9.41 7.99
CA ALA A 242 -6.76 -8.61 6.94
C ALA A 242 -7.34 -7.28 7.42
N ARG A 243 -7.98 -7.29 8.60
CA ARG A 243 -8.68 -6.12 9.16
C ARG A 243 -7.73 -5.09 9.74
N VAL A 244 -6.47 -5.44 9.99
CA VAL A 244 -5.48 -4.57 10.61
C VAL A 244 -4.30 -4.22 9.70
N LEU A 245 -4.32 -4.67 8.44
CA LEU A 245 -3.23 -4.36 7.49
C LEU A 245 -3.03 -2.87 7.30
N ASP A 246 -4.10 -2.08 7.18
CA ASP A 246 -4.00 -0.64 7.00
C ASP A 246 -4.33 0.07 8.32
N HIS A 247 -3.30 0.61 8.97
CA HIS A 247 -3.44 1.35 10.23
C HIS A 247 -4.36 2.58 10.10
N ARG A 248 -4.46 3.17 8.91
CA ARG A 248 -5.31 4.34 8.67
C ARG A 248 -6.79 3.98 8.75
N THR A 249 -7.18 2.79 8.29
CA THR A 249 -8.55 2.27 8.45
C THR A 249 -8.91 1.99 9.90
N LEU A 250 -7.89 1.77 10.74
CA LEU A 250 -8.07 1.61 12.19
C LEU A 250 -8.32 2.94 12.87
N GLY A 251 -7.96 4.06 12.23
CA GLY A 251 -8.28 5.42 12.64
C GLY A 251 -7.10 6.24 13.16
N TYR A 252 -5.86 5.74 13.07
CA TYR A 252 -4.66 6.44 13.54
C TYR A 252 -3.64 6.62 12.42
N THR A 253 -2.73 7.58 12.60
CA THR A 253 -1.58 7.86 11.73
C THR A 253 -0.31 7.99 12.56
N TYR A 254 0.85 7.95 11.92
CA TYR A 254 2.13 8.37 12.52
C TYR A 254 2.49 9.79 12.07
N ASP A 255 3.15 10.56 12.93
CA ASP A 255 3.72 11.87 12.58
C ASP A 255 4.79 11.80 11.45
N THR A 256 5.31 10.59 11.18
CA THR A 256 6.17 10.29 10.04
C THR A 256 5.48 9.47 8.95
N ASP A 257 4.17 9.26 9.02
CA ASP A 257 3.48 8.77 7.84
C ASP A 257 3.82 9.77 6.73
N ILE A 258 4.55 9.31 5.72
CA ILE A 258 4.50 9.99 4.43
C ILE A 258 3.02 9.95 4.11
N VAL A 259 2.38 11.12 4.10
CA VAL A 259 0.96 11.26 3.77
C VAL A 259 0.78 10.37 2.56
N ALA A 260 0.04 9.26 2.71
CA ALA A 260 -0.22 8.40 1.58
C ALA A 260 -0.80 9.36 0.54
N PRO A 261 -0.12 9.56 -0.60
CA PRO A 261 -0.41 10.66 -1.49
C PRO A 261 -1.89 10.60 -1.77
N THR A 262 -2.62 11.61 -1.30
CA THR A 262 -4.05 11.72 -1.55
C THR A 262 -4.20 11.65 -3.05
N VAL A 263 -4.87 10.62 -3.56
CA VAL A 263 -5.09 10.48 -4.99
C VAL A 263 -5.91 11.69 -5.44
N VAL A 264 -5.27 12.63 -6.13
CA VAL A 264 -5.92 13.87 -6.57
C VAL A 264 -6.68 13.61 -7.87
N ASP A 265 -7.95 14.01 -7.92
CA ASP A 265 -8.76 13.87 -9.14
C ASP A 265 -8.36 14.91 -10.19
N LEU A 266 -7.92 14.44 -11.35
CA LEU A 266 -7.70 15.24 -12.56
C LEU A 266 -8.95 15.19 -13.43
N THR A 267 -9.34 16.36 -13.93
CA THR A 267 -10.42 16.49 -14.91
C THR A 267 -9.81 16.61 -16.31
N ILE A 268 -10.25 15.75 -17.24
CA ILE A 268 -9.79 15.79 -18.63
C ILE A 268 -10.13 17.16 -19.24
N GLY A 269 -9.13 17.83 -19.82
CA GLY A 269 -9.27 19.14 -20.45
C GLY A 269 -9.22 20.34 -19.49
N ALA A 270 -9.10 20.11 -18.18
CA ALA A 270 -8.89 21.18 -17.21
C ALA A 270 -7.44 21.74 -17.27
N PRO A 271 -7.21 22.96 -16.75
CA PRO A 271 -5.87 23.48 -16.57
C PRO A 271 -5.00 22.55 -15.71
N PRO A 272 -3.66 22.60 -15.86
CA PRO A 272 -2.75 21.79 -15.06
C PRO A 272 -2.95 21.99 -13.56
N THR A 273 -3.03 20.88 -12.83
CA THR A 273 -3.04 20.87 -11.37
C THR A 273 -1.61 21.07 -10.88
N GLN A 274 -1.38 22.14 -10.13
CA GLN A 274 -0.07 22.49 -9.59
C GLN A 274 0.21 21.72 -8.29
N ALA A 275 1.42 21.18 -8.17
CA ALA A 275 1.87 20.39 -7.04
C ALA A 275 3.38 20.54 -6.80
N SER A 276 3.89 19.83 -5.80
CA SER A 276 5.32 19.82 -5.46
C SER A 276 5.72 18.49 -4.85
N ILE A 277 6.86 17.95 -5.29
CA ILE A 277 7.61 16.95 -4.52
C ILE A 277 8.31 17.71 -3.39
N GLY A 278 7.67 17.76 -2.22
CA GLY A 278 8.11 18.49 -1.03
C GLY A 278 9.19 17.77 -0.20
N GLN A 279 9.35 16.46 -0.34
CA GLN A 279 10.37 15.66 0.34
C GLN A 279 11.10 14.68 -0.59
N SER A 280 12.34 14.34 -0.24
CA SER A 280 13.13 13.32 -0.96
C SER A 280 12.40 11.98 -0.95
N GLY A 281 12.20 11.40 -2.14
CA GLY A 281 11.54 10.12 -2.32
C GLY A 281 10.02 10.17 -2.19
N GLU A 282 9.43 11.36 -2.09
CA GLU A 282 7.99 11.55 -2.18
C GLU A 282 7.49 11.19 -3.58
N VAL A 283 6.27 10.67 -3.60
CA VAL A 283 5.56 10.26 -4.80
C VAL A 283 4.15 10.82 -4.69
N ASP A 284 3.67 11.47 -5.74
CA ASP A 284 2.30 11.97 -5.84
C ASP A 284 1.45 11.04 -6.69
N TRP A 285 0.18 10.91 -6.33
CA TRP A 285 -0.78 10.11 -7.06
C TRP A 285 -1.98 10.93 -7.51
N TYR A 286 -2.42 10.66 -8.73
CA TYR A 286 -3.56 11.28 -9.36
C TYR A 286 -4.48 10.22 -9.94
N ARG A 287 -5.74 10.59 -10.20
CA ARG A 287 -6.73 9.76 -10.87
C ARG A 287 -7.51 10.56 -11.89
N PHE A 288 -7.86 9.94 -13.01
CA PHE A 288 -8.83 10.49 -13.95
C PHE A 288 -9.71 9.39 -14.54
N VAL A 289 -10.91 9.75 -14.99
CA VAL A 289 -11.86 8.82 -15.59
C VAL A 289 -11.87 9.00 -17.09
N VAL A 290 -11.51 7.96 -17.82
CA VAL A 290 -11.64 7.87 -19.27
C VAL A 290 -13.09 7.44 -19.59
N PRO A 291 -13.91 8.28 -20.25
CA PRO A 291 -15.31 7.94 -20.51
C PRO A 291 -15.50 6.98 -21.69
N SER A 292 -14.60 7.02 -22.66
CA SER A 292 -14.65 6.23 -23.89
C SER A 292 -13.23 5.99 -24.42
N MET A 293 -13.08 4.98 -25.28
CA MET A 293 -11.78 4.75 -25.92
C MET A 293 -11.32 5.98 -26.70
N GLY A 294 -10.04 6.33 -26.60
CA GLY A 294 -9.44 7.39 -27.39
C GLY A 294 -7.99 7.66 -27.01
N ASN A 295 -7.36 8.56 -27.75
CA ASN A 295 -6.02 9.03 -27.42
C ASN A 295 -6.07 10.11 -26.34
N TYR A 296 -5.40 9.84 -25.23
CA TYR A 296 -5.21 10.75 -24.12
C TYR A 296 -3.73 11.10 -24.00
N THR A 297 -3.46 12.36 -23.73
CA THR A 297 -2.15 12.88 -23.38
C THR A 297 -2.17 13.25 -21.91
N ILE A 298 -1.29 12.63 -21.13
CA ILE A 298 -0.96 13.04 -19.77
C ILE A 298 0.41 13.72 -19.86
N GLU A 299 0.52 14.93 -19.33
CA GLU A 299 1.72 15.75 -19.49
C GLU A 299 2.01 16.50 -18.21
N THR A 300 3.28 16.54 -17.82
CA THR A 300 3.76 17.40 -16.74
C THR A 300 4.32 18.71 -17.29
N GLU A 301 4.39 19.73 -16.44
CA GLU A 301 5.01 21.01 -16.76
C GLU A 301 5.82 21.55 -15.57
N GLY A 302 6.69 22.52 -15.85
CA GLY A 302 7.55 23.16 -14.86
C GLY A 302 9.02 22.84 -15.07
N SER A 303 9.84 23.27 -14.10
CA SER A 303 11.30 23.14 -14.15
C SER A 303 11.84 21.88 -13.49
N THR A 304 10.98 21.11 -12.83
CA THR A 304 11.38 19.92 -12.07
C THR A 304 11.40 18.71 -12.98
N ASP A 305 12.49 17.95 -12.91
CA ASP A 305 12.74 16.75 -13.69
C ASP A 305 12.01 15.56 -13.03
N VAL A 306 10.89 15.15 -13.61
CA VAL A 306 9.94 14.19 -13.03
C VAL A 306 9.78 12.96 -13.91
N VAL A 307 9.55 11.81 -13.27
CA VAL A 307 9.18 10.56 -13.92
C VAL A 307 7.70 10.33 -13.67
N MET A 308 6.96 10.00 -14.73
CA MET A 308 5.54 9.72 -14.69
C MET A 308 5.25 8.27 -15.07
N SER A 309 4.43 7.59 -14.28
CA SER A 309 3.93 6.24 -14.58
C SER A 309 2.40 6.25 -14.63
N LEU A 310 1.82 5.61 -15.64
CA LEU A 310 0.37 5.46 -15.82
C LEU A 310 -0.07 4.04 -15.48
N PHE A 311 -1.12 3.90 -14.69
CA PHE A 311 -1.71 2.62 -14.28
C PHE A 311 -3.20 2.55 -14.63
N GLY A 312 -3.70 1.35 -14.91
CA GLY A 312 -5.12 1.08 -15.11
C GLY A 312 -5.41 0.14 -16.30
N PRO A 313 -6.68 0.09 -16.74
CA PRO A 313 -7.85 0.70 -16.09
C PRO A 313 -8.21 0.00 -14.76
N ASN A 314 -8.83 0.75 -13.84
CA ASN A 314 -9.39 0.33 -12.55
C ASN A 314 -8.41 -0.41 -11.61
N SER A 315 -7.11 -0.22 -11.81
CA SER A 315 -6.06 -0.80 -10.98
C SER A 315 -4.95 0.22 -10.79
N GLN A 316 -4.60 0.47 -9.53
CA GLN A 316 -3.50 1.37 -9.15
C GLN A 316 -2.12 0.69 -9.30
N THR A 317 -2.08 -0.61 -9.62
CA THR A 317 -0.84 -1.40 -9.72
C THR A 317 -0.60 -2.01 -11.10
N ALA A 318 -1.60 -2.03 -11.99
CA ALA A 318 -1.43 -2.50 -13.36
C ALA A 318 -0.79 -1.41 -14.22
N LEU A 319 0.53 -1.47 -14.39
CA LEU A 319 1.28 -0.50 -15.20
C LEU A 319 0.85 -0.56 -16.67
N VAL A 320 0.51 0.60 -17.22
CA VAL A 320 0.23 0.79 -18.65
C VAL A 320 1.52 1.19 -19.36
N THR A 321 2.16 2.27 -18.89
CA THR A 321 3.39 2.81 -19.46
C THR A 321 4.03 3.83 -18.51
N GLU A 322 5.24 4.27 -18.81
CA GLU A 322 5.98 5.28 -18.07
C GLU A 322 6.78 6.16 -19.04
N ASP A 323 7.05 7.41 -18.64
CA ASP A 323 7.80 8.39 -19.40
C ASP A 323 8.44 9.41 -18.46
N ASP A 324 9.59 9.98 -18.84
CA ASP A 324 10.33 10.99 -18.07
C ASP A 324 10.73 12.24 -18.86
N ASP A 325 10.86 12.19 -20.19
CA ASP A 325 11.37 13.34 -20.96
C ASP A 325 10.72 13.59 -22.34
N SER A 326 9.61 12.93 -22.68
CA SER A 326 8.96 13.11 -24.00
C SER A 326 8.14 14.42 -24.13
N GLY A 327 8.07 15.24 -23.08
CA GLY A 327 7.38 16.53 -23.03
C GLY A 327 8.26 17.73 -23.36
N GLN A 328 7.82 18.93 -22.98
CA GLN A 328 8.68 20.12 -23.11
C GLN A 328 9.78 20.12 -22.04
N ASP A 329 11.02 20.41 -22.46
CA ASP A 329 12.22 20.38 -21.62
C ASP A 329 12.53 19.00 -21.02
N ARG A 330 12.27 18.82 -19.71
CA ARG A 330 12.51 17.56 -18.96
C ARG A 330 11.22 17.03 -18.33
N ASN A 331 10.10 17.38 -18.94
CA ASN A 331 8.80 16.97 -18.45
C ASN A 331 8.39 15.66 -19.11
N ALA A 332 7.70 14.82 -18.36
CA ALA A 332 7.13 13.60 -18.87
C ALA A 332 5.88 13.89 -19.71
N ARG A 333 5.70 13.16 -20.81
CA ARG A 333 4.52 13.19 -21.67
C ARG A 333 4.15 11.80 -22.15
N ILE A 334 3.08 11.25 -21.59
CA ILE A 334 2.49 9.99 -22.01
C ILE A 334 1.37 10.28 -23.01
N VAL A 335 1.49 9.74 -24.23
CA VAL A 335 0.39 9.66 -25.20
C VAL A 335 -0.03 8.20 -25.30
N SER A 336 -1.28 7.89 -24.98
CA SER A 336 -1.77 6.52 -24.97
C SER A 336 -3.21 6.42 -25.41
N ASN A 337 -3.53 5.35 -26.15
CA ASN A 337 -4.89 4.99 -26.47
C ASN A 337 -5.50 4.23 -25.28
N LEU A 338 -6.38 4.88 -24.53
CA LEU A 338 -6.95 4.36 -23.29
C LEU A 338 -8.40 3.94 -23.53
N THR A 339 -8.82 2.81 -22.96
CA THR A 339 -10.23 2.38 -22.94
C THR A 339 -11.02 3.08 -21.83
N ALA A 340 -12.36 3.00 -21.87
CA ALA A 340 -13.18 3.50 -20.77
C ALA A 340 -12.79 2.87 -19.42
N GLY A 341 -12.63 3.68 -18.37
CA GLY A 341 -12.21 3.23 -17.06
C GLY A 341 -11.50 4.30 -16.24
N THR A 342 -11.17 3.94 -15.00
CA THR A 342 -10.41 4.82 -14.10
C THR A 342 -8.92 4.57 -14.25
N TYR A 343 -8.12 5.61 -14.46
CA TYR A 343 -6.67 5.51 -14.56
C TYR A 343 -5.99 6.28 -13.42
N PHE A 344 -4.80 5.82 -13.06
CA PHE A 344 -3.99 6.42 -11.99
C PHE A 344 -2.65 6.88 -12.55
N VAL A 345 -2.22 8.08 -12.19
CA VAL A 345 -0.92 8.63 -12.57
C VAL A 345 -0.08 8.73 -11.31
N ARG A 346 1.14 8.19 -11.37
CA ARG A 346 2.14 8.32 -10.31
C ARG A 346 3.24 9.24 -10.80
N ILE A 347 3.56 10.28 -10.05
CA ILE A 347 4.64 11.22 -10.36
C ILE A 347 5.66 11.20 -9.23
N GLN A 348 6.93 11.14 -9.60
CA GLN A 348 8.05 11.20 -8.66
C GLN A 348 9.18 12.02 -9.28
N HIS A 349 10.10 12.53 -8.46
CA HIS A 349 11.29 13.18 -9.01
C HIS A 349 12.23 12.14 -9.65
N PHE A 350 12.79 12.44 -10.83
CA PHE A 350 13.82 11.61 -11.48
C PHE A 350 15.02 11.31 -10.56
N ASN A 351 15.47 12.31 -9.79
CA ASN A 351 16.45 12.11 -8.73
C ASN A 351 15.71 11.87 -7.40
N PRO A 352 15.84 10.68 -6.79
CA PRO A 352 15.12 10.33 -5.56
C PRO A 352 15.51 11.17 -4.34
N ARG A 353 16.59 11.98 -4.45
CA ARG A 353 17.07 12.87 -3.39
C ARG A 353 16.64 14.32 -3.55
N ALA A 354 15.98 14.67 -4.64
CA ALA A 354 15.63 16.05 -4.97
C ALA A 354 14.15 16.33 -4.69
N THR A 355 13.81 17.61 -4.73
CA THR A 355 12.47 18.18 -4.48
C THR A 355 12.20 19.25 -5.53
N GLY A 356 10.94 19.59 -5.78
CA GLY A 356 10.61 20.63 -6.76
C GLY A 356 9.12 20.71 -7.11
N ASN A 357 8.74 21.82 -7.74
CA ASN A 357 7.36 22.09 -8.16
C ASN A 357 7.11 21.59 -9.60
N TYR A 358 5.90 21.12 -9.86
CA TYR A 358 5.46 20.72 -11.20
C TYR A 358 3.95 20.92 -11.35
N GLY A 359 3.47 20.93 -12.58
CA GLY A 359 2.05 20.81 -12.91
C GLY A 359 1.77 19.50 -13.64
N VAL A 360 0.56 18.96 -13.52
CA VAL A 360 0.11 17.80 -14.31
C VAL A 360 -1.25 18.07 -14.94
N SER A 361 -1.42 17.68 -16.20
CA SER A 361 -2.69 17.79 -16.91
C SER A 361 -3.02 16.54 -17.73
N VAL A 362 -4.30 16.34 -17.99
CA VAL A 362 -4.79 15.30 -18.90
C VAL A 362 -5.60 15.97 -20.00
N ARG A 363 -5.25 15.70 -21.26
CA ARG A 363 -5.98 16.16 -22.44
C ARG A 363 -6.46 14.95 -23.22
N GLY A 364 -7.76 14.88 -23.48
CA GLY A 364 -8.30 13.99 -24.51
C GLY A 364 -8.41 14.78 -25.80
N VAL A 365 -7.97 14.23 -26.93
CA VAL A 365 -8.42 14.75 -28.22
C VAL A 365 -9.87 14.27 -28.38
N VAL A 366 -10.76 15.21 -28.73
CA VAL A 366 -12.17 15.11 -29.17
C VAL A 366 -12.73 13.68 -29.29
N PRO A 367 -13.95 13.37 -28.78
CA PRO A 367 -14.55 12.05 -28.94
C PRO A 367 -14.34 11.54 -30.38
N GLN A 368 -13.66 10.40 -30.49
CA GLN A 368 -13.51 9.70 -31.76
C GLN A 368 -14.90 9.56 -32.39
N PRO A 369 -15.01 9.68 -33.73
CA PRO A 369 -16.24 9.28 -34.42
C PRO A 369 -16.68 7.91 -33.90
N PRO A 370 -18.00 7.65 -33.76
CA PRO A 370 -18.45 6.32 -33.41
C PRO A 370 -17.78 5.30 -34.34
N ILE A 371 -17.19 4.25 -33.75
CA ILE A 371 -16.57 3.16 -34.50
C ILE A 371 -17.62 2.67 -35.51
N PRO A 372 -17.33 2.71 -36.82
CA PRO A 372 -18.32 2.32 -37.83
C PRO A 372 -18.83 0.91 -37.57
N GLU A 373 -20.16 0.74 -37.54
CA GLU A 373 -20.80 -0.54 -37.31
C GLU A 373 -21.04 -1.29 -38.63
N ILE A 374 -20.56 -2.52 -38.72
CA ILE A 374 -20.81 -3.46 -39.80
C ILE A 374 -22.08 -4.24 -39.50
N GLN A 375 -22.99 -4.28 -40.46
CA GLN A 375 -24.19 -5.11 -40.37
C GLN A 375 -23.84 -6.56 -40.73
N VAL A 376 -24.11 -7.50 -39.82
CA VAL A 376 -23.97 -8.94 -40.10
C VAL A 376 -24.92 -9.34 -41.22
N ASN A 377 -24.40 -10.04 -42.24
CA ASN A 377 -25.10 -10.38 -43.49
C ASN A 377 -25.55 -9.14 -44.29
N GLY A 378 -24.94 -7.98 -44.03
CA GLY A 378 -25.17 -6.73 -44.73
C GLY A 378 -24.26 -6.54 -45.95
N PRO A 379 -24.38 -5.38 -46.63
CA PRO A 379 -23.44 -5.01 -47.68
C PRO A 379 -22.03 -4.84 -47.10
N GLU A 380 -21.05 -5.09 -47.95
CA GLU A 380 -19.64 -4.86 -47.64
C GLU A 380 -19.36 -3.38 -47.36
N VAL A 381 -18.57 -3.11 -46.32
CA VAL A 381 -18.08 -1.77 -45.99
C VAL A 381 -16.76 -1.53 -46.71
N GLN A 382 -16.63 -0.40 -47.39
CA GLN A 382 -15.40 -0.01 -48.08
C GLN A 382 -14.53 0.84 -47.14
N GLY A 383 -13.26 0.47 -47.01
CA GLY A 383 -12.24 1.19 -46.25
C GLY A 383 -10.97 1.39 -47.07
N SER A 384 -10.02 2.15 -46.53
CA SER A 384 -8.71 2.34 -47.15
C SER A 384 -7.68 2.59 -46.08
N ILE A 385 -6.58 1.83 -46.11
CA ILE A 385 -5.43 2.11 -45.26
C ILE A 385 -4.70 3.31 -45.87
N GLU A 386 -4.86 4.50 -45.28
CA GLU A 386 -4.46 5.78 -45.89
C GLU A 386 -2.98 6.12 -45.66
N ALA A 387 -2.35 5.50 -44.65
CA ALA A 387 -0.96 5.75 -44.28
C ALA A 387 -0.23 4.49 -43.82
N ALA A 388 1.11 4.53 -43.88
CA ALA A 388 1.94 3.49 -43.30
C ALA A 388 1.67 3.35 -41.79
N ASN A 389 1.63 2.11 -41.29
CA ASN A 389 1.31 1.74 -39.90
C ASN A 389 -0.07 2.20 -39.41
N GLU A 390 -0.98 2.54 -40.31
CA GLU A 390 -2.36 2.86 -39.98
C GLU A 390 -3.22 1.58 -39.93
N SER A 391 -4.32 1.65 -39.18
CA SER A 391 -5.28 0.56 -39.07
C SER A 391 -6.66 1.11 -38.77
N ASP A 392 -7.66 0.62 -39.50
CA ASP A 392 -9.05 0.95 -39.30
C ASP A 392 -9.69 0.03 -38.26
N LEU A 393 -10.64 0.57 -37.51
CA LEU A 393 -11.40 -0.17 -36.50
C LEU A 393 -12.89 -0.11 -36.79
N TYR A 394 -13.54 -1.27 -36.74
CA TYR A 394 -14.98 -1.44 -36.94
C TYR A 394 -15.59 -2.21 -35.77
N THR A 395 -16.91 -2.16 -35.66
CA THR A 395 -17.66 -2.97 -34.69
C THR A 395 -18.80 -3.72 -35.36
N PHE A 396 -19.23 -4.85 -34.81
CA PHE A 396 -20.49 -5.50 -35.18
C PHE A 396 -21.11 -6.20 -33.98
N THR A 397 -22.42 -6.41 -34.02
CA THR A 397 -23.15 -7.15 -32.99
C THR A 397 -23.46 -8.57 -33.45
N ALA A 398 -22.89 -9.57 -32.77
CA ALA A 398 -23.34 -10.94 -32.91
C ALA A 398 -24.61 -11.13 -32.06
N ALA A 399 -25.78 -11.11 -32.69
CA ALA A 399 -27.06 -11.21 -31.96
C ALA A 399 -27.31 -12.61 -31.34
N VAL A 400 -26.65 -13.64 -31.87
CA VAL A 400 -26.87 -15.04 -31.51
C VAL A 400 -25.55 -15.80 -31.55
N THR A 401 -25.39 -16.81 -30.70
CA THR A 401 -24.22 -17.68 -30.73
C THR A 401 -24.16 -18.48 -32.04
N GLY A 402 -22.99 -18.65 -32.63
CA GLY A 402 -22.77 -19.51 -33.81
C GLY A 402 -21.51 -19.13 -34.58
N LEU A 403 -21.34 -19.76 -35.75
CA LEU A 403 -20.19 -19.53 -36.63
C LEU A 403 -20.34 -18.21 -37.40
N TYR A 404 -19.32 -17.36 -37.36
CA TYR A 404 -19.25 -16.12 -38.13
C TYR A 404 -18.03 -16.14 -39.04
N THR A 405 -18.15 -15.53 -40.21
CA THR A 405 -17.05 -15.27 -41.16
C THR A 405 -16.84 -13.77 -41.27
N ILE A 406 -15.63 -13.31 -40.95
CA ILE A 406 -15.18 -11.93 -41.13
C ILE A 406 -14.12 -11.98 -42.22
N GLU A 407 -14.33 -11.27 -43.33
CA GLU A 407 -13.42 -11.33 -44.47
C GLU A 407 -13.19 -9.97 -45.11
N THR A 408 -11.98 -9.77 -45.61
CA THR A 408 -11.64 -8.62 -46.46
C THR A 408 -11.75 -8.96 -47.94
N SER A 409 -11.91 -7.92 -48.77
CA SER A 409 -11.89 -8.01 -50.23
C SER A 409 -11.04 -6.91 -50.86
N GLY A 410 -10.78 -7.02 -52.16
CA GLY A 410 -9.94 -6.09 -52.92
C GLY A 410 -8.59 -6.71 -53.29
N ASN A 411 -7.58 -5.86 -53.46
CA ASN A 411 -6.22 -6.28 -53.87
C ASN A 411 -5.15 -5.93 -52.83
N THR A 412 -5.53 -5.27 -51.73
CA THR A 412 -4.62 -4.90 -50.66
C THR A 412 -4.36 -6.09 -49.76
N ASP A 413 -3.10 -6.33 -49.44
CA ASP A 413 -2.65 -7.41 -48.55
C ASP A 413 -2.99 -7.02 -47.11
N THR A 414 -4.13 -7.51 -46.62
CA THR A 414 -4.69 -7.11 -45.32
C THR A 414 -4.23 -8.03 -44.21
N PHE A 415 -4.36 -7.57 -42.97
CA PHE A 415 -4.26 -8.36 -41.76
C PHE A 415 -5.44 -8.01 -40.85
N LEU A 416 -6.28 -9.00 -40.56
CA LEU A 416 -7.43 -8.90 -39.67
C LEU A 416 -7.07 -9.25 -38.23
N THR A 417 -7.67 -8.52 -37.29
CA THR A 417 -7.72 -8.90 -35.88
C THR A 417 -9.12 -8.75 -35.34
N LEU A 418 -9.61 -9.79 -34.67
CA LEU A 418 -10.92 -9.82 -34.03
C LEU A 418 -10.78 -9.78 -32.50
N TYR A 419 -11.52 -8.88 -31.87
CA TYR A 419 -11.62 -8.74 -30.41
C TYR A 419 -13.06 -8.88 -29.91
N GLY A 420 -13.22 -9.38 -28.67
CA GLY A 420 -14.50 -9.40 -27.96
C GLY A 420 -14.76 -10.66 -27.11
N PRO A 421 -16.03 -10.94 -26.77
CA PRO A 421 -17.15 -9.98 -26.80
C PRO A 421 -16.92 -8.82 -25.80
N ASN A 422 -17.51 -7.67 -26.11
CA ASN A 422 -17.58 -6.45 -25.28
C ASN A 422 -16.21 -5.92 -24.80
N SER A 423 -15.15 -6.23 -25.54
CA SER A 423 -13.78 -5.79 -25.25
C SER A 423 -13.05 -5.55 -26.56
N GLN A 424 -12.44 -4.37 -26.71
CA GLN A 424 -11.64 -4.01 -27.89
C GLN A 424 -10.20 -4.56 -27.84
N THR A 425 -9.83 -5.24 -26.76
CA THR A 425 -8.46 -5.72 -26.52
C THR A 425 -8.38 -7.20 -26.24
N ARG A 426 -9.50 -7.85 -25.86
CA ARG A 426 -9.56 -9.31 -25.70
C ARG A 426 -9.48 -9.98 -27.07
N LEU A 427 -8.30 -10.45 -27.42
CA LEU A 427 -8.04 -11.14 -28.69
C LEU A 427 -8.86 -12.43 -28.81
N ILE A 428 -9.48 -12.63 -29.97
CA ILE A 428 -10.17 -13.88 -30.34
C ILE A 428 -9.42 -14.59 -31.44
N ALA A 429 -9.13 -13.88 -32.53
CA ALA A 429 -8.52 -14.44 -33.72
C ALA A 429 -7.80 -13.36 -34.52
N GLN A 430 -6.83 -13.79 -35.32
CA GLN A 430 -6.08 -12.97 -36.29
C GLN A 430 -5.87 -13.79 -37.54
N ASP A 431 -5.80 -13.13 -38.69
CA ASP A 431 -5.56 -13.78 -39.98
C ASP A 431 -5.04 -12.76 -40.99
N ASP A 432 -4.18 -13.17 -41.92
CA ASP A 432 -3.68 -12.38 -43.04
C ASP A 432 -4.04 -12.94 -44.41
N ASP A 433 -3.97 -14.26 -44.63
CA ASP A 433 -4.04 -14.85 -45.98
C ASP A 433 -5.04 -16.01 -46.16
N SER A 434 -5.94 -16.26 -45.22
CA SER A 434 -6.95 -17.34 -45.34
C SER A 434 -8.13 -17.00 -46.27
N GLY A 435 -8.16 -15.79 -46.83
CA GLY A 435 -9.11 -15.35 -47.85
C GLY A 435 -8.63 -15.59 -49.30
N PRO A 436 -9.32 -15.04 -50.30
CA PRO A 436 -8.89 -15.17 -51.69
C PRO A 436 -7.59 -14.39 -51.97
N GLY A 437 -6.51 -15.08 -52.34
CA GLY A 437 -5.25 -14.43 -52.71
C GLY A 437 -4.43 -14.02 -51.49
N VAL A 438 -4.34 -12.72 -51.24
CA VAL A 438 -3.60 -12.10 -50.10
C VAL A 438 -4.55 -11.44 -49.09
N LEU A 439 -5.82 -11.84 -49.14
CA LEU A 439 -6.87 -11.27 -48.31
C LEU A 439 -7.06 -12.11 -47.05
N SER A 440 -7.55 -11.48 -45.99
CA SER A 440 -7.71 -12.12 -44.69
C SER A 440 -9.13 -12.63 -44.49
N ARG A 441 -9.27 -13.76 -43.82
CA ARG A 441 -10.55 -14.36 -43.44
C ARG A 441 -10.48 -15.06 -42.09
N ILE A 442 -11.30 -14.61 -41.15
CA ILE A 442 -11.52 -15.27 -39.85
C ILE A 442 -12.85 -16.01 -39.88
N VAL A 443 -12.84 -17.31 -39.62
CA VAL A 443 -14.05 -18.13 -39.41
C VAL A 443 -14.05 -18.67 -37.99
N VAL A 444 -15.00 -18.23 -37.15
CA VAL A 444 -14.95 -18.50 -35.70
C VAL A 444 -16.35 -18.58 -35.06
N ASP A 445 -16.51 -19.47 -34.09
CA ASP A 445 -17.72 -19.51 -33.25
C ASP A 445 -17.71 -18.35 -32.25
N LEU A 446 -18.71 -17.48 -32.36
CA LEU A 446 -18.91 -16.34 -31.46
C LEU A 446 -20.12 -16.56 -30.58
N THR A 447 -20.07 -16.06 -29.36
CA THR A 447 -21.23 -15.91 -28.48
C THR A 447 -21.98 -14.62 -28.79
N ALA A 448 -23.21 -14.47 -28.31
CA ALA A 448 -23.90 -13.18 -28.44
C ALA A 448 -23.12 -12.05 -27.74
N GLY A 449 -22.93 -10.91 -28.42
CA GLY A 449 -22.18 -9.77 -27.89
C GLY A 449 -21.69 -8.80 -28.97
N VAL A 450 -21.02 -7.73 -28.55
CA VAL A 450 -20.40 -6.74 -29.45
C VAL A 450 -18.94 -7.12 -29.71
N TYR A 451 -18.52 -7.08 -30.96
CA TYR A 451 -17.17 -7.45 -31.41
C TYR A 451 -16.51 -6.29 -32.15
N PHE A 452 -15.18 -6.32 -32.21
CA PHE A 452 -14.37 -5.28 -32.84
C PHE A 452 -13.40 -5.90 -33.83
N VAL A 453 -13.37 -5.35 -35.04
CA VAL A 453 -12.54 -5.84 -36.14
C VAL A 453 -11.54 -4.74 -36.49
N ARG A 454 -10.26 -5.04 -36.36
CA ARG A 454 -9.18 -4.17 -36.82
C ARG A 454 -8.67 -4.67 -38.16
N VAL A 455 -8.56 -3.78 -39.14
CA VAL A 455 -7.95 -4.05 -40.44
C VAL A 455 -6.69 -3.19 -40.55
N ARG A 456 -5.58 -3.79 -40.92
CA ARG A 456 -4.34 -3.08 -41.30
C ARG A 456 -3.75 -3.72 -42.54
N HIS A 457 -2.74 -3.10 -43.13
CA HIS A 457 -1.92 -3.78 -44.13
C HIS A 457 -1.03 -4.84 -43.45
N TYR A 458 -0.76 -5.96 -44.13
CA TYR A 458 0.18 -6.98 -43.65
C TYR A 458 1.58 -6.38 -43.45
N ASP A 459 2.13 -5.78 -44.52
CA ASP A 459 3.35 -4.95 -44.47
C ASP A 459 3.11 -3.60 -43.74
N PRO A 460 3.91 -3.25 -42.72
CA PRO A 460 3.87 -1.97 -42.00
C PRO A 460 3.89 -0.69 -42.84
N THR A 461 4.41 -0.76 -44.07
CA THR A 461 4.53 0.38 -44.99
C THR A 461 3.48 0.38 -46.10
N GLY A 462 2.73 -0.70 -46.23
CA GLY A 462 1.71 -0.86 -47.25
C GLY A 462 0.46 -0.02 -46.96
N THR A 463 -0.20 0.40 -48.03
CA THR A 463 -1.43 1.20 -48.02
C THR A 463 -2.35 0.72 -49.13
N GLY A 464 -3.64 1.06 -49.05
CA GLY A 464 -4.57 0.80 -50.15
C GLY A 464 -6.00 0.47 -49.72
N PRO A 465 -6.92 0.42 -50.69
CA PRO A 465 -8.34 0.19 -50.45
C PRO A 465 -8.66 -1.28 -50.17
N TYR A 466 -9.64 -1.52 -49.32
CA TYR A 466 -10.16 -2.86 -49.04
C TYR A 466 -11.68 -2.81 -48.81
N GLY A 467 -12.34 -3.94 -49.04
CA GLY A 467 -13.70 -4.19 -48.55
C GLY A 467 -13.65 -5.02 -47.27
N LEU A 468 -14.65 -4.87 -46.40
CA LEU A 468 -14.81 -5.67 -45.17
C LEU A 468 -16.26 -6.11 -45.02
N SER A 469 -16.48 -7.40 -44.78
CA SER A 469 -17.80 -7.97 -44.54
C SER A 469 -17.82 -8.93 -43.35
N VAL A 470 -18.99 -9.04 -42.73
CA VAL A 470 -19.26 -10.02 -41.67
C VAL A 470 -20.50 -10.81 -42.07
N SER A 471 -20.37 -12.12 -42.19
CA SER A 471 -21.46 -13.05 -42.48
C SER A 471 -21.58 -14.12 -41.40
N ARG A 472 -22.74 -14.76 -41.34
CA ARG A 472 -23.06 -15.83 -40.39
C ARG A 472 -23.82 -16.94 -41.08
#